data_AF-A0A385Q3V9-F1
#
_entry.id   AF-A0A385Q3V9-F1
#
_cell.length_a   1.000
_cell.length_b   1.000
_cell.length_c   1.000
_cell.angle_alpha   90.00
_cell.angle_beta   90.00
_cell.angle_gamma   90.00
#
_symmetry.space_group_name_H-M   'P 1'
#
loop_
_entity.id
_entity.type
_entity.pdbx_description
1 polymer ?
#
loop_
_entity_poly.entity_id
_entity_poly.type
_entity_poly.pdbx_seq_one_letter_code
_entity_poly.pdbx_strand_id
1 'polypeptide(L)'
;MEGNLLKKGLIRVIRGLIVLFLLVIVIIIIYLIPAWIPVKYAKMEADFYKYENAILIKRTFYATGASWKIVGDSNSFYDKENICDIWLEKDDKPIIEMPLSEYDNTYLCIVKKIEGGKYWEEGGEYFEAYKLIDWYPIYPIKREKIILPECMYPSGFLNKYDFE
;
A
#
# COMPACT_ATOMS: atom_id res chain seq x y z
N MET A 1 21.36 -32.88 -50.24
CA MET A 1 20.60 -31.61 -50.42
C MET A 1 19.67 -31.31 -49.25
N GLU A 2 19.02 -32.31 -48.64
CA GLU A 2 18.09 -32.17 -47.50
C GLU A 2 18.66 -31.47 -46.25
N GLY A 3 19.91 -31.76 -45.86
CA GLY A 3 20.50 -31.17 -44.65
C GLY A 3 20.62 -29.63 -44.67
N ASN A 4 20.70 -29.02 -45.86
CA ASN A 4 20.80 -27.56 -46.01
C ASN A 4 19.41 -26.89 -45.98
N LEU A 5 18.36 -27.60 -46.39
CA LEU A 5 16.97 -27.18 -46.27
C LEU A 5 16.47 -27.27 -44.83
N LEU A 6 16.81 -28.35 -44.12
CA LEU A 6 16.51 -28.52 -42.70
C LEU A 6 17.18 -27.44 -41.83
N LYS A 7 18.46 -27.11 -42.08
CA LYS A 7 19.14 -26.00 -41.40
C LYS A 7 18.47 -24.64 -41.65
N LYS A 8 18.09 -24.33 -42.89
CA LYS A 8 17.39 -23.07 -43.22
C LYS A 8 16.01 -22.97 -42.57
N GLY A 9 15.27 -24.09 -42.53
CA GLY A 9 13.99 -24.17 -41.82
C GLY A 9 14.14 -23.95 -40.32
N LEU A 10 15.11 -24.61 -39.68
CA LEU A 10 15.38 -24.48 -38.26
C LEU A 10 15.80 -23.06 -37.87
N ILE A 11 16.67 -22.42 -38.64
CA ILE A 11 17.08 -21.02 -38.42
C ILE A 11 15.88 -20.07 -38.49
N ARG A 12 14.96 -20.28 -39.45
CA ARG A 12 13.75 -19.47 -39.58
C ARG A 12 12.82 -19.63 -38.36
N VAL A 13 12.64 -20.86 -37.87
CA VAL A 13 11.83 -21.13 -36.66
C VAL A 13 12.46 -20.51 -35.42
N ILE A 14 13.76 -20.69 -35.21
CA ILE A 14 14.50 -20.09 -34.08
C ILE A 14 14.38 -18.56 -34.11
N ARG A 15 14.52 -17.94 -35.28
CA ARG A 15 14.38 -16.49 -35.42
C ARG A 15 12.97 -16.01 -35.04
N GLY A 16 11.94 -16.76 -35.43
CA GLY A 16 10.56 -16.50 -35.02
C GLY A 16 10.35 -16.62 -33.51
N LEU A 17 10.91 -17.66 -32.89
CA LEU A 17 10.87 -17.85 -31.43
C LEU A 17 11.57 -16.72 -30.67
N ILE A 18 12.74 -16.27 -31.16
CA ILE A 18 13.46 -15.13 -30.57
C ILE A 18 12.62 -13.86 -30.64
N VAL A 19 11.99 -13.58 -31.78
CA VAL A 19 11.12 -12.39 -31.93
C VAL A 19 9.92 -12.46 -30.98
N LEU A 20 9.28 -13.63 -30.86
CA LEU A 20 8.17 -13.83 -29.93
C LEU A 20 8.62 -13.64 -28.48
N PHE A 21 9.77 -14.21 -28.10
CA PHE A 21 10.33 -14.08 -26.77
C PHE A 21 10.65 -12.62 -26.42
N LEU A 22 11.22 -11.86 -27.36
CA LEU A 22 11.45 -10.43 -27.19
C LEU A 22 10.15 -9.64 -27.02
N LEU A 23 9.10 -9.97 -27.78
CA LEU A 23 7.76 -9.36 -27.61
C LEU A 23 7.20 -9.59 -26.21
N VAL A 24 7.30 -10.82 -25.70
CA VAL A 24 6.84 -11.15 -24.34
C VAL A 24 7.63 -10.36 -23.29
N ILE A 25 8.96 -10.25 -23.44
CA ILE A 25 9.79 -9.44 -22.53
C ILE A 25 9.35 -7.97 -22.54
N VAL A 26 9.09 -7.39 -23.71
CA VAL A 26 8.65 -6.00 -23.82
C VAL A 26 7.33 -5.78 -23.08
N ILE A 27 6.37 -6.70 -23.25
CA ILE A 27 5.10 -6.63 -22.53
C ILE A 27 5.33 -6.69 -21.01
N ILE A 28 6.15 -7.64 -20.53
CA ILE A 28 6.47 -7.76 -19.10
C ILE A 28 7.09 -6.46 -18.56
N ILE A 29 8.05 -5.86 -19.29
CA ILE A 29 8.68 -4.60 -18.87
C ILE A 29 7.63 -3.48 -18.74
N ILE A 30 6.72 -3.35 -19.70
CA ILE A 30 5.66 -2.34 -19.67
C ILE A 30 4.78 -2.50 -18.43
N TYR A 31 4.45 -3.74 -18.04
CA TYR A 31 3.70 -4.02 -16.81
C TYR A 31 4.53 -3.85 -15.54
N LEU A 32 5.86 -4.01 -15.59
CA LEU A 32 6.70 -3.84 -14.42
C LEU A 32 6.98 -2.36 -14.12
N ILE A 33 7.16 -1.50 -15.13
CA ILE A 33 7.53 -0.09 -14.95
C ILE A 33 6.68 0.62 -13.88
N PRO A 34 5.33 0.54 -13.88
CA PRO A 34 4.51 1.23 -12.88
C PRO A 34 4.74 0.74 -11.45
N ALA A 35 5.17 -0.52 -11.24
CA ALA A 35 5.47 -1.07 -9.91
C ALA A 35 6.72 -0.44 -9.28
N TRP A 36 7.61 0.12 -10.10
CA TRP A 36 8.87 0.74 -9.66
C TRP A 36 8.83 2.27 -9.62
N ILE A 37 7.71 2.88 -10.01
CA ILE A 37 7.52 4.33 -9.91
C ILE A 37 6.86 4.67 -8.56
N PRO A 38 7.52 5.45 -7.71
CA PRO A 38 7.00 5.80 -6.39
C PRO A 38 5.86 6.82 -6.50
N VAL A 39 4.70 6.45 -5.96
CA VAL A 39 3.57 7.36 -5.73
C VAL A 39 3.68 7.98 -4.35
N LYS A 40 3.99 7.17 -3.32
CA LYS A 40 4.15 7.67 -1.94
C LYS A 40 5.22 6.93 -1.18
N TYR A 41 6.23 7.64 -0.67
CA TYR A 41 7.33 7.03 0.07
C TYR A 41 6.95 6.69 1.51
N ALA A 42 7.48 5.56 1.98
CA ALA A 42 7.37 5.15 3.36
C ALA A 42 8.24 6.01 4.28
N LYS A 43 7.83 6.10 5.55
CA LYS A 43 8.55 6.82 6.60
C LYS A 43 9.10 5.84 7.62
N MET A 44 10.29 6.14 8.12
CA MET A 44 10.86 5.42 9.26
C MET A 44 10.37 6.07 10.55
N GLU A 45 10.39 5.32 11.65
CA GLU A 45 10.06 5.84 12.98
C GLU A 45 10.92 7.06 13.36
N ALA A 46 12.18 7.05 12.95
CA ALA A 46 13.08 8.18 13.10
C ALA A 46 12.62 9.46 12.37
N ASP A 47 11.64 9.40 11.46
CA ASP A 47 11.10 10.58 10.78
C ASP A 47 9.85 11.15 11.46
N PHE A 48 9.26 10.45 12.44
CA PHE A 48 7.95 10.80 13.00
C PHE A 48 7.94 12.19 13.66
N TYR A 49 9.03 12.55 14.34
CA TYR A 49 9.18 13.85 15.01
C TYR A 49 9.06 15.05 14.08
N LYS A 50 9.20 14.85 12.76
CA LYS A 50 9.10 15.92 11.75
C LYS A 50 7.65 16.35 11.48
N TYR A 51 6.68 15.61 12.01
CA TYR A 51 5.27 15.77 11.73
C TYR A 51 4.51 16.16 12.99
N GLU A 52 4.16 17.43 13.12
CA GLU A 52 3.29 17.89 14.19
C GLU A 52 1.86 17.37 13.99
N ASN A 53 1.18 17.05 15.10
CA ASN A 53 -0.21 16.54 15.11
C ASN A 53 -0.40 15.26 14.27
N ALA A 54 0.60 14.38 14.30
CA ALA A 54 0.53 13.09 13.63
C ALA A 54 0.16 11.97 14.60
N ILE A 55 -0.71 11.07 14.13
CA ILE A 55 -1.09 9.84 14.82
C ILE A 55 -0.68 8.64 13.97
N LEU A 56 -0.28 7.55 14.62
CA LEU A 56 -0.07 6.27 13.96
C LEU A 56 -1.38 5.50 14.00
N ILE A 57 -1.91 5.15 12.84
CA ILE A 57 -3.15 4.39 12.74
C ILE A 57 -2.92 3.05 12.07
N LYS A 58 -3.79 2.13 12.44
CA LYS A 58 -3.79 0.77 11.95
C LYS A 58 -5.23 0.32 11.78
N ARG A 59 -5.47 -0.52 10.78
CA ARG A 59 -6.82 -0.96 10.49
C ARG A 59 -7.34 -1.89 11.59
N THR A 60 -8.64 -1.83 11.85
CA THR A 60 -9.35 -2.82 12.67
C THR A 60 -10.07 -3.80 11.74
N PHE A 61 -10.01 -5.09 12.05
CA PHE A 61 -10.66 -6.15 11.24
C PHE A 61 -12.18 -6.21 11.44
N TYR A 62 -12.76 -5.37 12.30
CA TYR A 62 -14.17 -5.45 12.66
C TYR A 62 -15.03 -4.82 11.56
N ALA A 63 -15.76 -5.67 10.84
CA ALA A 63 -16.63 -5.35 9.71
C ALA A 63 -17.84 -4.46 10.06
N THR A 64 -18.04 -4.13 11.33
CA THR A 64 -19.21 -3.37 11.77
C THR A 64 -18.89 -2.00 12.37
N GLY A 65 -17.68 -1.67 12.84
CA GLY A 65 -17.43 -0.40 13.58
C GLY A 65 -16.39 0.55 12.97
N ALA A 66 -15.79 1.39 13.83
CA ALA A 66 -14.69 2.29 13.49
C ALA A 66 -13.51 1.50 12.88
N SER A 67 -13.20 1.75 11.60
CA SER A 67 -12.27 0.92 10.83
C SER A 67 -10.79 1.12 11.17
N TRP A 68 -10.48 1.97 12.15
CA TRP A 68 -9.13 2.41 12.47
C TRP A 68 -8.92 2.45 13.98
N LYS A 69 -7.72 2.11 14.42
CA LYS A 69 -7.24 2.31 15.78
C LYS A 69 -5.94 3.10 15.78
N ILE A 70 -5.77 3.95 16.79
CA ILE A 70 -4.50 4.60 17.07
C ILE A 70 -3.58 3.60 17.76
N VAL A 71 -2.32 3.55 17.32
CA VAL A 71 -1.27 2.69 17.88
C VAL A 71 -0.02 3.47 18.27
N GLY A 72 -0.05 4.80 18.15
CA GLY A 72 1.09 5.67 18.42
C GLY A 72 0.87 7.08 17.89
N ASP A 73 1.92 7.89 17.93
CA ASP A 73 1.94 9.27 17.47
C ASP A 73 3.29 9.67 16.83
N SER A 74 3.52 10.97 16.71
CA SER A 74 4.78 11.54 16.24
C SER A 74 6.00 11.24 17.13
N ASN A 75 5.79 10.81 18.38
CA ASN A 75 6.85 10.53 19.33
C ASN A 75 7.28 9.06 19.28
N SER A 76 6.31 8.14 19.28
CA SER A 76 6.58 6.70 19.17
C SER A 76 5.30 5.88 19.02
N PHE A 77 5.46 4.57 18.92
CA PHE A 77 4.37 3.63 19.19
C PHE A 77 3.95 3.69 20.66
N TYR A 78 2.66 3.47 20.89
CA TYR A 78 2.08 3.36 22.21
C TYR A 78 2.20 1.93 22.76
N ASP A 79 2.10 1.82 24.08
CA ASP A 79 1.84 0.52 24.72
C ASP A 79 0.40 0.05 24.42
N LYS A 80 0.07 -1.18 24.83
CA LYS A 80 -1.23 -1.78 24.53
C LYS A 80 -2.41 -1.08 25.20
N GLU A 81 -2.18 -0.40 26.32
CA GLU A 81 -3.24 0.23 27.12
C GLU A 81 -3.71 1.55 26.49
N ASN A 82 -2.84 2.18 25.68
CA ASN A 82 -3.12 3.43 24.98
C ASN A 82 -3.60 3.23 23.53
N ILE A 83 -3.92 1.99 23.14
CA ILE A 83 -4.52 1.69 21.83
C ILE A 83 -6.03 1.90 21.91
N CYS A 84 -6.56 2.79 21.07
CA CYS A 84 -7.99 3.09 21.02
C CYS A 84 -8.54 3.11 19.58
N ASP A 85 -9.80 2.73 19.43
CA ASP A 85 -10.51 2.83 18.15
C ASP A 85 -10.92 4.28 17.88
N ILE A 86 -10.85 4.70 16.62
CA ILE A 86 -11.10 6.08 16.21
C ILE A 86 -11.95 6.20 14.95
N TRP A 87 -12.69 7.29 14.88
CA TRP A 87 -13.41 7.69 13.68
C TRP A 87 -12.52 8.55 12.78
N LEU A 88 -12.15 8.02 11.62
CA LEU A 88 -11.48 8.79 10.59
C LEU A 88 -12.51 9.32 9.58
N GLU A 89 -12.62 10.65 9.45
CA GLU A 89 -13.58 11.27 8.53
C GLU A 89 -13.29 10.89 7.06
N LYS A 90 -14.33 10.37 6.39
CA LYS A 90 -14.27 9.66 5.10
C LYS A 90 -14.06 10.53 3.87
N ASP A 91 -14.11 11.86 3.97
CA ASP A 91 -14.04 12.76 2.81
C ASP A 91 -12.81 12.48 1.95
N ASP A 92 -13.00 11.83 0.79
CA ASP A 92 -12.10 11.60 -0.35
C ASP A 92 -10.62 11.32 -0.02
N LYS A 93 -10.33 10.27 0.76
CA LYS A 93 -8.95 9.95 1.15
C LYS A 93 -8.50 8.53 0.76
N PRO A 94 -7.38 8.41 0.03
CA PRO A 94 -6.94 7.14 -0.57
C PRO A 94 -6.60 6.05 0.44
N ILE A 95 -6.27 6.36 1.71
CA ILE A 95 -6.08 5.34 2.77
C ILE A 95 -7.31 4.45 2.95
N ILE A 96 -8.51 4.99 2.70
CA ILE A 96 -9.79 4.31 2.91
C ILE A 96 -10.15 3.46 1.68
N GLU A 97 -9.66 3.85 0.50
CA GLU A 97 -9.94 3.22 -0.79
C GLU A 97 -8.87 2.19 -1.20
N MET A 98 -7.69 2.21 -0.59
CA MET A 98 -6.65 1.21 -0.86
C MET A 98 -7.22 -0.21 -0.64
N PRO A 99 -7.00 -1.14 -1.59
CA PRO A 99 -7.41 -2.52 -1.43
C PRO A 99 -6.88 -3.00 -0.10
N LEU A 100 -7.82 -3.47 0.70
CA LEU A 100 -7.66 -3.80 2.09
C LEU A 100 -6.66 -4.94 2.22
N SER A 101 -5.36 -4.62 2.27
CA SER A 101 -4.36 -5.68 2.35
C SER A 101 -4.63 -6.50 3.61
N GLU A 102 -4.63 -7.83 3.49
CA GLU A 102 -4.61 -8.74 4.65
C GLU A 102 -3.45 -8.41 5.61
N TYR A 103 -2.46 -7.66 5.12
CA TYR A 103 -1.34 -7.17 5.90
C TYR A 103 -1.69 -5.95 6.75
N ASP A 104 -1.38 -6.11 8.02
CA ASP A 104 -1.65 -5.20 9.11
C ASP A 104 -0.64 -4.01 9.13
N ASN A 105 -0.60 -3.25 8.03
CA ASN A 105 0.25 -2.07 7.84
C ASN A 105 -0.14 -0.94 8.79
N THR A 106 0.84 -0.11 9.15
CA THR A 106 0.65 1.08 9.97
C THR A 106 0.94 2.33 9.14
N TYR A 107 0.15 3.36 9.38
CA TYR A 107 0.22 4.62 8.65
C TYR A 107 0.45 5.77 9.64
N LEU A 108 1.40 6.64 9.32
CA LEU A 108 1.59 7.92 9.97
C LEU A 108 0.62 8.92 9.33
N CYS A 109 -0.34 9.42 10.09
CA CYS A 109 -1.40 10.27 9.61
C CYS A 109 -1.33 11.65 10.25
N ILE A 110 -1.21 12.68 9.43
CA ILE A 110 -1.33 14.08 9.84
C ILE A 110 -2.81 14.39 9.92
N VAL A 111 -3.29 14.78 11.09
CA VAL A 111 -4.72 14.90 11.35
C VAL A 111 -5.08 16.22 12.02
N LYS A 112 -6.35 16.59 11.92
CA LYS A 112 -6.98 17.57 12.78
C LYS A 112 -8.02 16.87 13.65
N LYS A 113 -7.89 16.98 14.99
CA LYS A 113 -8.88 16.43 15.92
C LYS A 113 -10.22 17.15 15.73
N ILE A 114 -11.31 16.39 15.74
CA ILE A 114 -12.68 16.89 15.73
C ILE A 114 -13.14 16.94 17.18
N GLU A 115 -13.26 18.15 17.71
CA GLU A 115 -13.74 18.39 19.08
C GLU A 115 -15.13 17.78 19.28
N GLY A 116 -15.31 17.06 20.38
CA GLY A 116 -16.55 16.35 20.71
C GLY A 116 -16.69 14.95 20.10
N GLY A 117 -15.76 14.52 19.23
CA GLY A 117 -15.77 13.17 18.66
C GLY A 117 -16.93 12.90 17.70
N LYS A 118 -17.21 11.62 17.44
CA LYS A 118 -18.34 11.16 16.62
C LYS A 118 -19.07 10.03 17.34
N TYR A 119 -20.39 10.13 17.42
CA TYR A 119 -21.23 9.03 17.85
C TYR A 119 -21.54 8.12 16.66
N TRP A 120 -21.35 6.83 16.83
CA TRP A 120 -21.71 5.84 15.84
C TRP A 120 -23.06 5.22 16.23
N GLU A 121 -24.13 5.67 15.56
CA GLU A 121 -25.51 5.32 15.92
C GLU A 121 -25.81 3.81 15.83
N GLU A 122 -25.22 3.09 14.88
CA GLU A 122 -25.44 1.65 14.71
C GLU A 122 -24.73 0.81 15.77
N GLY A 123 -23.59 1.26 16.29
CA GLY A 123 -22.84 0.59 17.36
C GLY A 123 -23.13 1.09 18.77
N GLY A 124 -23.77 2.26 18.88
CA GLY A 124 -24.09 2.88 20.16
C GLY A 124 -22.89 3.46 20.91
N GLU A 125 -21.74 3.68 20.25
CA GLU A 125 -20.47 4.08 20.88
C GLU A 125 -19.96 5.44 20.39
N TYR A 126 -19.29 6.17 21.28
CA TYR A 126 -18.58 7.42 20.97
C TYR A 126 -17.11 7.13 20.67
N PHE A 127 -16.63 7.65 19.54
CA PHE A 127 -15.24 7.56 19.14
C PHE A 127 -14.59 8.94 19.13
N GLU A 128 -13.30 8.99 19.47
CA GLU A 128 -12.50 10.14 19.08
C GLU A 128 -12.49 10.25 17.56
N ALA A 129 -12.68 11.46 17.05
CA ALA A 129 -12.83 11.68 15.62
C ALA A 129 -11.72 12.58 15.09
N TYR A 130 -11.22 12.23 13.91
CA TYR A 130 -10.09 12.89 13.28
C TYR A 130 -10.38 13.15 11.81
N LYS A 131 -10.09 14.37 11.36
CA LYS A 131 -10.02 14.71 9.94
C LYS A 131 -8.60 14.50 9.45
N LEU A 132 -8.42 13.47 8.62
CA LEU A 132 -7.13 13.22 7.96
C LEU A 132 -6.75 14.35 6.98
N ILE A 133 -5.53 14.84 7.05
CA ILE A 133 -4.99 15.90 6.17
C ILE A 133 -4.06 15.26 5.13
N ASP A 134 -3.11 14.45 5.60
CA ASP A 134 -2.16 13.71 4.78
C ASP A 134 -1.68 12.48 5.56
N TRP A 135 -1.00 11.56 4.89
CA TRP A 135 -0.59 10.29 5.50
C TRP A 135 0.62 9.68 4.82
N TYR A 136 1.34 8.79 5.51
CA TYR A 136 2.46 8.06 4.94
C TYR A 136 2.43 6.62 5.44
N PRO A 137 2.76 5.64 4.60
CA PRO A 137 2.96 4.29 5.09
C PRO A 137 4.25 4.23 5.91
N ILE A 138 4.29 3.34 6.91
CA ILE A 138 5.50 3.13 7.72
C ILE A 138 6.33 2.02 7.09
N TYR A 139 7.65 2.23 7.03
CA TYR A 139 8.58 1.24 6.51
C TYR A 139 8.73 0.06 7.49
N PRO A 140 8.81 -1.20 7.01
CA PRO A 140 8.61 -1.64 5.63
C PRO A 140 7.14 -1.82 5.27
N ILE A 141 6.76 -1.41 4.06
CA ILE A 141 5.42 -1.69 3.51
C ILE A 141 5.27 -3.18 3.27
N LYS A 142 4.19 -3.76 3.79
CA LYS A 142 3.80 -5.16 3.57
C LYS A 142 2.74 -5.25 2.48
N ARG A 143 2.82 -6.24 1.59
CA ARG A 143 1.91 -6.43 0.46
C ARG A 143 1.53 -7.88 0.23
N GLU A 144 0.36 -8.06 -0.35
CA GLU A 144 -0.04 -9.34 -0.92
C GLU A 144 0.78 -9.64 -2.18
N LYS A 145 1.28 -10.87 -2.23
CA LYS A 145 2.10 -11.40 -3.33
C LYS A 145 1.18 -11.95 -4.42
N ILE A 146 0.31 -11.10 -4.97
CA ILE A 146 -0.74 -11.54 -5.90
C ILE A 146 -0.17 -11.80 -7.29
N ILE A 147 0.72 -10.91 -7.76
CA ILE A 147 1.16 -10.90 -9.17
C ILE A 147 2.66 -11.16 -9.31
N LEU A 148 3.50 -10.63 -8.41
CA LEU A 148 4.96 -10.71 -8.51
C LEU A 148 5.61 -11.37 -7.28
N PRO A 149 6.84 -11.89 -7.40
CA PRO A 149 7.64 -12.28 -6.25
C PRO A 149 7.92 -11.12 -5.30
N GLU A 150 8.11 -11.40 -4.01
CA GLU A 150 8.35 -10.38 -2.97
C GLU A 150 9.50 -9.42 -3.30
N CYS A 151 10.58 -9.92 -3.90
CA CYS A 151 11.74 -9.12 -4.27
C CYS A 151 11.45 -8.05 -5.33
N MET A 152 10.30 -8.14 -6.02
CA MET A 152 9.87 -7.20 -7.04
C MET A 152 8.97 -6.10 -6.48
N TYR A 153 8.54 -6.20 -5.21
CA TYR A 153 7.73 -5.18 -4.54
C TYR A 153 8.63 -4.30 -3.66
N PRO A 154 8.85 -3.03 -4.03
CA PRO A 154 9.67 -2.13 -3.23
C PRO A 154 8.99 -1.83 -1.88
N SER A 155 9.65 -2.16 -0.77
CA SER A 155 9.14 -1.92 0.59
C SER A 155 9.19 -0.45 1.03
N GLY A 156 9.90 0.39 0.28
CA GLY A 156 10.15 1.80 0.59
C GLY A 156 9.14 2.80 0.04
N PHE A 157 8.22 2.38 -0.83
CA PHE A 157 7.20 3.27 -1.38
C PHE A 157 6.00 2.50 -1.90
N LEU A 158 4.82 3.12 -1.89
CA LEU A 158 3.63 2.71 -2.62
C LEU A 158 3.74 3.14 -4.08
N ASN A 159 3.24 2.30 -4.98
CA ASN A 159 3.22 2.50 -6.41
C ASN A 159 1.77 2.53 -6.92
N LYS A 160 1.60 2.67 -8.23
CA LYS A 160 0.28 2.81 -8.86
C LYS A 160 -0.65 1.61 -8.58
N TYR A 161 -0.12 0.39 -8.54
CA TYR A 161 -0.91 -0.82 -8.29
C TYR A 161 -1.41 -0.95 -6.85
N ASP A 162 -0.88 -0.15 -5.92
CA ASP A 162 -1.36 -0.13 -4.54
C ASP A 162 -2.67 0.68 -4.39
N PHE A 163 -3.13 1.36 -5.46
CA PHE A 163 -4.31 2.23 -5.48
C PHE A 163 -5.36 1.84 -6.54
N GLU A 164 -5.11 0.76 -7.29
CA GLU A 164 -6.00 0.21 -8.32
C GLU A 164 -6.61 -1.12 -7.85
#